data_AF-A0A7H4MPC6-F1
#
_entry.id   AF-A0A7H4MPC6-F1
#
_cell.length_a   1.000
_cell.length_b   1.000
_cell.length_c   1.000
_cell.angle_alpha   90.00
_cell.angle_beta   90.00
_cell.angle_gamma   90.00
#
_symmetry.space_group_name_H-M   'P 1'
#
loop_
_entity.id
_entity.type
_entity.pdbx_description
1 polymer ?
#
loop_
_entity_poly.entity_id
_entity_poly.type
_entity_poly.pdbx_seq_one_letter_code
_entity_poly.pdbx_strand_id
1 'polypeptide(L)'
;MALADVNSRKVPLISYVQAGALAEKHPIDAFDGSFEYIMTDLDISEFTFALRIEGDSMEPDFKEGDIIIVDPELEPVPGEFVVAKNGENEATFKKVPSYIYRQFRPPAI
;
A
#
# COMPACT_ATOMS: atom_id res chain seq x y z
N MET A 1 33.37 -7.87 2.20
CA MET A 1 32.21 -7.67 3.08
C MET A 1 31.66 -6.29 2.77
N ALA A 2 30.64 -6.21 1.93
CA ALA A 2 29.96 -4.95 1.67
C ALA A 2 28.95 -4.75 2.80
N LEU A 3 29.14 -3.71 3.60
CA LEU A 3 28.10 -3.16 4.47
C LEU A 3 26.96 -2.78 3.53
N ALA A 4 25.88 -3.56 3.54
CA ALA A 4 24.66 -3.17 2.84
C ALA A 4 24.27 -1.82 3.42
N ASP A 5 24.23 -0.81 2.55
CA ASP A 5 23.72 0.52 2.84
C ASP A 5 22.37 0.32 3.53
N VAL A 6 22.29 0.64 4.82
CA VAL A 6 21.03 0.52 5.56
C VAL A 6 20.16 1.66 5.03
N ASN A 7 19.55 1.45 3.86
CA ASN A 7 18.55 2.34 3.26
C ASN A 7 17.28 2.23 4.10
N SER A 8 17.33 2.69 5.35
CA SER A 8 16.15 2.87 6.16
C SER A 8 15.32 3.99 5.54
N ARG A 9 14.40 3.62 4.65
CA ARG A 9 13.41 4.51 4.08
C ARG A 9 12.34 4.78 5.14
N LYS A 10 11.91 6.04 5.25
CA LYS A 10 10.82 6.43 6.13
C LYS A 10 9.53 6.34 5.35
N VAL A 11 8.60 5.54 5.85
CA VAL A 11 7.28 5.35 5.26
C VAL A 11 6.25 6.00 6.18
N PRO A 12 5.46 6.96 5.71
CA PRO A 12 4.39 7.54 6.52
C PRO A 12 3.31 6.49 6.77
N LEU A 13 2.94 6.30 8.02
CA LEU A 13 1.78 5.55 8.45
C LEU A 13 0.55 6.47 8.41
N ILE A 14 -0.41 6.07 7.59
CA ILE A 14 -1.62 6.84 7.31
C ILE A 14 -2.87 5.96 7.50
N SER A 15 -4.00 6.57 7.83
CA SER A 15 -5.30 5.86 7.90
C SER A 15 -5.94 5.68 6.51
N TYR A 16 -6.98 4.86 6.41
CA TYR A 16 -7.73 4.67 5.15
C TYR A 16 -8.26 5.98 4.54
N VAL A 17 -8.68 6.92 5.39
CA VAL A 17 -9.15 8.25 4.96
C VAL A 17 -7.99 9.06 4.38
N GLN A 18 -6.84 9.04 5.05
CA GLN A 18 -5.65 9.76 4.59
C GLN A 18 -5.06 9.15 3.32
N ALA A 19 -5.07 7.82 3.19
CA ALA A 19 -4.61 7.12 1.99
C ALA A 19 -5.44 7.48 0.75
N GLY A 20 -6.76 7.64 0.90
CA GLY A 20 -7.60 8.09 -0.21
C GLY A 20 -7.25 9.52 -0.67
N ALA A 21 -6.89 10.42 0.26
CA ALA A 21 -6.41 11.75 -0.07
C ALA A 21 -4.98 11.75 -0.66
N LEU A 22 -4.10 10.86 -0.18
CA LEU A 22 -2.71 10.77 -0.64
C LEU A 22 -2.60 10.23 -2.08
N ALA A 23 -3.49 9.31 -2.45
CA ALA A 23 -3.57 8.76 -3.80
C ALA A 23 -3.89 9.82 -4.89
N GLU A 24 -4.28 11.04 -4.53
CA GLU A 24 -4.44 12.18 -5.47
C GLU A 24 -3.13 12.90 -5.84
N LYS A 25 -1.97 12.26 -5.64
CA LYS A 25 -0.64 12.83 -5.94
C LYS A 25 -0.32 14.10 -5.15
N HIS A 26 -0.87 14.22 -3.95
CA HIS A 26 -0.45 15.27 -3.04
C HIS A 26 0.79 14.78 -2.26
N PRO A 27 1.88 15.55 -2.22
CA PRO A 27 3.01 15.21 -1.37
C PRO A 27 2.55 15.10 0.09
N ILE A 28 3.05 14.07 0.77
CA ILE A 28 2.69 13.70 2.16
C ILE A 28 2.91 14.90 3.12
N ASP A 29 3.81 15.82 2.78
CA ASP A 29 4.06 17.07 3.49
C ASP A 29 2.82 17.98 3.70
N ALA A 30 1.72 17.76 2.98
CA ALA A 30 0.54 18.61 3.05
C ALA A 30 -0.39 18.34 4.26
N PHE A 31 -0.23 17.22 4.97
CA PHE A 31 -1.12 16.83 6.07
C PHE A 31 -0.42 16.99 7.43
N ASP A 32 -0.63 18.16 8.03
CA ASP A 32 -0.60 18.52 9.47
C ASP A 32 0.28 17.72 10.47
N GLY A 33 1.51 17.34 10.10
CA GLY A 33 2.57 16.94 11.05
C GLY A 33 2.26 15.76 12.00
N SER A 34 1.16 15.04 11.81
CA SER A 34 0.67 14.00 12.71
C SER A 34 0.83 12.59 12.15
N PHE A 35 1.65 12.42 11.11
CA PHE A 35 1.96 11.09 10.60
C PHE A 35 2.99 10.41 11.47
N GLU A 36 2.68 9.20 11.90
CA GLU A 36 3.70 8.28 12.37
C GLU A 36 4.52 7.84 11.16
N TYR A 37 5.82 7.58 11.34
CA TYR A 37 6.66 7.06 10.27
C TYR A 37 7.26 5.74 10.73
N ILE A 38 7.20 4.73 9.86
CA ILE A 38 7.90 3.48 10.07
C ILE A 38 9.20 3.48 9.27
N MET A 39 10.22 2.84 9.82
CA MET A 39 11.49 2.65 9.12
C MET A 39 11.49 1.26 8.51
N THR A 40 11.74 1.19 7.20
CA THR A 40 11.88 -0.08 6.48
C THR A 40 13.20 -0.08 5.71
N ASP A 41 13.85 -1.23 5.66
CA ASP A 41 15.01 -1.50 4.80
C ASP A 41 14.63 -1.99 3.40
N LEU A 42 13.32 -2.04 3.10
CA LEU A 42 12.81 -2.40 1.79
C LEU A 42 13.11 -1.31 0.75
N ASP A 43 13.37 -1.75 -0.48
CA ASP A 43 13.45 -0.85 -1.63
C ASP A 43 12.04 -0.45 -2.03
N ILE A 44 11.69 0.80 -1.75
CA ILE A 44 10.34 1.33 -1.90
C ILE A 44 10.36 2.68 -2.61
N SER A 45 9.29 2.96 -3.34
CA SER A 45 9.11 4.23 -4.04
C SER A 45 8.77 5.39 -3.11
N GLU A 46 8.95 6.62 -3.60
CA GLU A 46 8.65 7.86 -2.84
C GLU A 46 7.16 8.04 -2.51
N PHE A 47 6.29 7.34 -3.25
CA PHE A 47 4.85 7.31 -3.01
C PHE A 47 4.39 6.20 -2.07
N THR A 48 5.33 5.42 -1.52
CA THR A 48 5.01 4.32 -0.61
C THR A 48 4.50 4.87 0.72
N PHE A 49 3.43 4.25 1.22
CA PHE A 49 2.85 4.57 2.51
C PHE A 49 2.52 3.29 3.28
N ALA A 50 2.47 3.43 4.59
CA ALA A 50 2.05 2.37 5.49
C ALA A 50 0.61 2.61 5.88
N LEU A 51 -0.17 1.55 5.97
CA LEU A 51 -1.59 1.63 6.30
C LEU A 51 -1.88 0.70 7.48
N ARG A 52 -2.57 1.23 8.48
CA ARG A 52 -3.03 0.43 9.62
C ARG A 52 -4.35 -0.24 9.25
N ILE A 53 -4.40 -1.55 9.36
CA ILE A 53 -5.62 -2.33 9.16
C ILE A 53 -6.60 -1.99 10.28
N GLU A 54 -7.80 -1.59 9.88
CA GLU A 54 -8.93 -1.29 10.75
C GLU A 54 -10.04 -2.29 10.39
N GLY A 55 -10.54 -3.00 11.40
CA GLY A 55 -11.55 -4.05 11.26
C GLY A 55 -11.00 -5.46 11.01
N ASP A 56 -11.93 -6.41 10.95
CA ASP A 56 -11.74 -7.86 10.87
C ASP A 56 -11.92 -8.42 9.45
N SER A 57 -12.08 -7.55 8.45
CA SER A 57 -12.47 -7.93 7.08
C SER A 57 -11.46 -8.82 6.35
N MET A 58 -10.23 -8.91 6.86
CA MET A 58 -9.13 -9.67 6.29
C MET A 58 -8.62 -10.78 7.22
N GLU A 59 -9.36 -11.10 8.29
CA GLU A 59 -9.02 -12.22 9.16
C GLU A 59 -9.19 -13.57 8.43
N PRO A 60 -8.34 -14.56 8.74
CA PRO A 60 -7.28 -14.55 9.76
C PRO A 60 -5.92 -14.01 9.29
N ASP A 61 -5.78 -13.63 8.02
CA ASP A 61 -4.49 -13.22 7.43
C ASP A 61 -4.00 -11.86 7.96
N PHE A 62 -4.90 -10.89 8.13
CA PHE A 62 -4.60 -9.58 8.71
C PHE A 62 -5.60 -9.23 9.80
N LYS A 63 -5.09 -8.76 10.93
CA LYS A 63 -5.89 -8.37 12.09
C LYS A 63 -5.95 -6.86 12.22
N GLU A 64 -6.99 -6.39 12.90
CA GLU A 64 -7.08 -5.00 13.32
C GLU A 64 -5.81 -4.60 14.09
N GLY A 65 -5.20 -3.50 13.68
CA GLY A 65 -3.94 -3.01 14.26
C GLY A 65 -2.68 -3.45 13.53
N ASP A 66 -2.77 -4.40 12.59
CA ASP A 66 -1.63 -4.73 11.74
C ASP A 66 -1.26 -3.55 10.83
N ILE A 67 0.03 -3.40 10.55
CA ILE A 67 0.56 -2.35 9.68
C ILE A 67 1.05 -3.02 8.40
N ILE A 68 0.50 -2.59 7.26
CA ILE A 68 0.93 -3.02 5.93
C ILE A 68 1.68 -1.89 5.24
N ILE A 69 2.62 -2.22 4.35
CA ILE A 69 3.31 -1.28 3.48
C ILE A 69 2.75 -1.42 2.08
N VAL A 70 2.40 -0.29 1.47
CA VAL A 70 1.73 -0.24 0.18
C VAL A 70 2.51 0.69 -0.72
N ASP A 71 3.03 0.11 -1.80
CA ASP A 71 3.69 0.85 -2.85
C ASP A 71 2.75 0.95 -4.07
N PRO A 72 2.25 2.16 -4.40
CA PRO A 72 1.37 2.36 -5.54
C PRO A 72 2.09 2.33 -6.89
N GLU A 73 3.43 2.39 -6.92
CA GLU A 73 4.20 2.27 -8.17
C GLU A 73 4.42 0.82 -8.60
N LEU A 74 4.21 -0.14 -7.69
CA LEU A 74 4.29 -1.56 -8.01
C LEU A 74 3.03 -2.06 -8.71
N GLU A 75 3.20 -2.81 -9.79
CA GLU A 75 2.09 -3.47 -10.46
C GLU A 75 1.53 -4.60 -9.58
N PRO A 76 0.21 -4.65 -9.36
CA PRO A 76 -0.38 -5.65 -8.49
C PRO A 76 -0.30 -7.05 -9.11
N VAL A 77 0.25 -8.01 -8.35
CA VAL A 77 0.35 -9.41 -8.79
C VAL A 77 -0.95 -10.16 -8.45
N PRO A 78 -1.44 -11.05 -9.34
CA PRO A 78 -2.64 -11.83 -9.07
C PRO A 78 -2.49 -12.71 -7.82
N GLY A 79 -3.44 -12.59 -6.89
CA GLY A 79 -3.40 -13.30 -5.60
C GLY A 79 -2.81 -12.47 -4.46
N GLU A 80 -2.27 -11.28 -4.76
CA GLU A 80 -1.82 -10.31 -3.75
C GLU A 80 -2.94 -9.37 -3.31
N PHE A 81 -2.62 -8.58 -2.29
CA PHE A 81 -3.49 -7.61 -1.69
C PHE A 81 -3.18 -6.22 -2.24
N VAL A 82 -4.21 -5.47 -2.58
CA VAL A 82 -4.10 -4.14 -3.15
C VAL A 82 -4.91 -3.16 -2.31
N VAL A 83 -4.40 -1.94 -2.21
CA VAL A 83 -5.20 -0.81 -1.74
C VAL A 83 -5.76 -0.10 -2.97
N ALA A 84 -7.08 -0.09 -3.09
CA ALA A 84 -7.78 0.65 -4.12
C ALA A 84 -8.40 1.91 -3.51
N LYS A 85 -8.35 3.03 -4.23
CA LYS A 85 -9.13 4.21 -3.86
C LYS A 85 -10.55 4.06 -4.38
N ASN A 86 -11.55 4.26 -3.51
CA ASN A 86 -12.94 4.45 -3.93
C ASN A 86 -13.16 5.93 -4.29
N GLY A 87 -14.14 6.21 -5.16
CA GLY A 87 -14.44 7.56 -5.65
C GLY A 87 -14.82 8.61 -4.58
N GLU A 88 -14.97 8.20 -3.32
CA GLU A 88 -15.33 9.04 -2.17
C GLU A 88 -14.13 9.36 -1.25
N ASN A 89 -12.91 9.43 -1.81
CA ASN A 89 -11.68 9.77 -1.05
C ASN A 89 -11.31 8.81 0.09
N GLU A 90 -11.82 7.59 0.06
CA GLU A 90 -11.46 6.54 0.99
C GLU A 90 -10.67 5.43 0.29
N ALA A 91 -9.57 4.99 0.90
CA ALA A 91 -8.87 3.79 0.47
C ALA A 91 -9.57 2.54 0.99
N THR A 92 -9.56 1.46 0.22
CA THR A 92 -10.08 0.15 0.62
C THR A 92 -9.03 -0.92 0.33
N PHE A 93 -8.77 -1.77 1.31
CA PHE A 93 -7.84 -2.88 1.16
C PHE A 93 -8.59 -4.12 0.67
N LYS A 94 -8.17 -4.66 -0.47
CA LYS A 94 -8.85 -5.77 -1.17
C LYS A 94 -7.85 -6.80 -1.66
N LYS A 95 -8.22 -8.09 -1.60
CA LYS A 95 -7.48 -9.16 -2.26
C LYS A 95 -7.83 -9.22 -3.74
N VAL A 96 -6.83 -9.21 -4.61
CA VAL A 96 -7.04 -9.38 -6.06
C VAL A 96 -7.32 -10.86 -6.34
N PRO A 97 -8.51 -11.21 -6.86
CA PRO A 97 -8.82 -12.58 -7.20
C PRO A 97 -7.94 -13.04 -8.38
N SER A 98 -7.25 -14.17 -8.23
CA SER A 98 -6.32 -14.72 -9.24
C SER A 98 -6.96 -15.00 -10.62
N TYR A 99 -8.29 -15.08 -10.70
CA TYR A 99 -9.03 -15.38 -11.92
C TYR A 99 -8.99 -14.25 -12.98
N ILE A 100 -8.78 -12.97 -12.60
CA ILE A 100 -8.82 -11.86 -13.57
C ILE A 100 -7.70 -11.92 -14.63
N TYR A 101 -6.63 -12.68 -14.37
CA TYR A 101 -5.50 -12.80 -15.30
C TYR A 101 -5.80 -13.69 -16.52
N ARG A 102 -6.81 -14.57 -16.46
CA ARG A 102 -7.13 -15.48 -17.58
C ARG A 102 -7.86 -14.78 -18.74
N GLN A 103 -8.36 -13.56 -18.53
CA GLN A 103 -9.12 -12.80 -19.52
C GLN A 103 -8.25 -11.78 -20.30
N PHE A 104 -7.01 -11.51 -19.85
CA PHE A 104 -6.14 -10.45 -20.40
C PHE A 104 -4.89 -10.96 -21.15
N ARG A 105 -4.76 -12.27 -21.38
CA ARG A 105 -3.76 -12.77 -22.33
C ARG A 105 -4.25 -12.45 -23.76
N PRO A 106 -3.54 -11.64 -24.56
CA PRO A 106 -3.78 -11.66 -26.00
C PRO A 106 -3.52 -13.09 -26.51
N PRO A 107 -4.25 -13.56 -27.54
CA PRO A 107 -3.98 -14.87 -28.12
C PRO A 107 -2.51 -14.92 -28.53
N ALA A 108 -1.80 -15.95 -28.07
CA ALA A 108 -0.45 -16.22 -28.52
C ALA A 108 -0.50 -16.38 -30.05
N ILE A 109 0.25 -15.53 -30.74
CA ILE A 109 0.51 -15.62 -32.19
C ILE A 109 1.30 -16.88 -32.53
#